data_AF-A0A4U0WDX0-F1
#
_entry.id   AF-A0A4U0WDX0-F1
#
_cell.length_a   1.000
_cell.length_b   1.000
_cell.length_c   1.000
_cell.angle_alpha   90.00
_cell.angle_beta   90.00
_cell.angle_gamma   90.00
#
_symmetry.space_group_name_H-M   'P 1'
#
loop_
_entity.id
_entity.type
_entity.pdbx_description
1 polymer ?
#
loop_
_entity_poly.entity_id
_entity_poly.type
_entity_poly.pdbx_seq_one_letter_code
_entity_poly.pdbx_strand_id
1 'polypeptide(L)'
;LSPTAIATPPRDPRAWQEAFRLPALDSHENQSTEARREPIAQMRSSQRCPNCGAEVAASDALVPLEAQRRIAELEEQLTNVTKKATAAVDKHADYEDELRQLRSSRRPTIDATASDTHLLTLHQASAPKDRSHSVVDVGRRPSLIQNRLSSFLGARRSISFAPGQADLQMALAREQHARREAETQLQAMNEEVIELTEKLFKEAGEMVAKEAREKDRLVQRVGELERREGEKKGRVERLEEAVRRIEKVRGLLGERG
;
A
#
# COMPACT_ATOMS: atom_id res chain seq x y z
N LEU A 1 -23.96 -23.42 8.93
CA LEU A 1 -22.87 -22.69 8.24
C LEU A 1 -23.04 -21.22 8.59
N SER A 2 -22.32 -20.76 9.60
CA SER A 2 -22.39 -19.37 10.08
C SER A 2 -21.60 -18.46 9.13
N PRO A 3 -22.07 -17.25 8.82
CA PRO A 3 -21.34 -16.32 7.97
C PRO A 3 -20.16 -15.72 8.74
N THR A 4 -18.96 -15.86 8.20
CA THR A 4 -17.72 -15.26 8.70
C THR A 4 -17.83 -13.75 8.63
N ALA A 5 -17.81 -13.09 9.79
CA ALA A 5 -17.79 -11.64 9.90
C ALA A 5 -16.47 -11.09 9.34
N ILE A 6 -16.56 -10.29 8.28
CA ILE A 6 -15.44 -9.49 7.77
C ILE A 6 -15.21 -8.37 8.78
N ALA A 7 -14.05 -8.39 9.44
CA ALA A 7 -13.68 -7.39 10.44
C ALA A 7 -13.53 -6.01 9.79
N THR A 8 -14.33 -5.05 10.24
CA THR A 8 -14.27 -3.65 9.83
C THR A 8 -13.04 -2.97 10.45
N PRO A 9 -12.22 -2.22 9.68
CA PRO A 9 -11.05 -1.57 10.22
C PRO A 9 -11.42 -0.41 11.17
N PRO A 10 -10.61 -0.15 12.21
CA PRO A 10 -10.89 0.88 13.20
C PRO A 10 -10.79 2.28 12.61
N ARG A 11 -11.72 3.16 13.01
CA ARG A 11 -11.86 4.55 12.56
C ARG A 11 -10.88 5.54 13.21
N ASP A 12 -10.04 5.08 14.14
CA ASP A 12 -9.13 5.95 14.90
C ASP A 12 -7.71 5.91 14.30
N PRO A 13 -7.12 7.05 13.87
CA PRO A 13 -5.77 7.11 13.32
C PRO A 13 -4.67 6.66 14.29
N ARG A 14 -4.92 6.61 15.61
CA ARG A 14 -3.95 6.10 16.59
C ARG A 14 -3.91 4.57 16.66
N ALA A 15 -4.99 3.88 16.31
CA ALA A 15 -5.04 2.42 16.31
C ALA A 15 -4.11 1.80 15.24
N TRP A 16 -3.86 2.54 14.15
CA TRP A 16 -2.89 2.14 13.12
C TRP A 16 -1.44 2.18 13.63
N GLN A 17 -1.11 3.07 14.58
CA GLN A 17 0.24 3.17 15.14
C GLN A 17 0.57 2.03 16.13
N GLU A 18 -0.43 1.46 16.79
CA GLU A 18 -0.23 0.31 17.69
C GLU A 18 -0.19 -1.02 16.92
N ALA A 19 -0.98 -1.16 15.85
CA ALA A 19 -0.95 -2.37 15.02
C ALA A 19 0.37 -2.57 14.24
N PHE A 20 1.11 -1.48 13.98
CA PHE A 20 2.42 -1.49 13.31
C PHE A 20 3.61 -1.34 14.26
N ARG A 21 3.39 -1.32 15.59
CA ARG A 21 4.49 -1.27 16.56
C ARG A 21 5.15 -2.64 16.65
N LEU A 22 6.25 -2.83 15.92
CA LEU A 22 7.12 -4.00 16.08
C LEU A 22 7.60 -4.10 17.55
N PRO A 23 7.69 -5.31 18.13
CA PRO A 23 8.25 -5.47 19.46
C PRO A 23 9.68 -4.94 19.47
N ALA A 24 10.01 -4.10 20.45
CA ALA A 24 11.38 -3.69 20.71
C ALA A 24 12.20 -4.96 20.99
N LEU A 25 13.16 -5.26 20.10
CA LEU A 25 14.17 -6.27 20.37
C LEU A 25 15.07 -5.71 21.46
N ASP A 26 14.87 -6.19 22.68
CA ASP A 26 15.78 -5.96 23.79
C ASP A 26 17.20 -6.35 23.37
N SER A 27 18.08 -5.36 23.48
CA SER A 27 19.50 -5.47 23.20
C SER A 27 20.17 -6.26 24.31
N HIS A 28 20.08 -7.59 24.27
CA HIS A 28 21.00 -8.45 25.02
C HIS A 28 22.20 -8.80 24.16
N GLU A 29 23.24 -7.97 24.32
CA GLU A 29 24.62 -8.40 24.56
C GLU A 29 25.09 -9.64 23.80
N ASN A 30 25.59 -9.40 22.60
CA ASN A 30 26.40 -10.32 21.83
C ASN A 30 27.84 -10.33 22.39
N GLN A 31 28.03 -10.91 23.58
CA GLN A 31 29.34 -11.20 24.16
C GLN A 31 29.27 -12.57 24.82
N SER A 32 29.40 -13.66 24.05
CA SER A 32 29.90 -14.99 24.51
C SER A 32 29.69 -16.09 23.47
N THR A 33 30.24 -15.98 22.25
CA THR A 33 30.45 -17.14 21.37
C THR A 33 31.73 -17.01 20.52
N GLU A 34 32.79 -16.41 21.07
CA GLU A 34 34.09 -16.32 20.39
C GLU A 34 35.18 -17.17 21.09
N ALA A 35 34.75 -18.23 21.80
CA ALA A 35 35.65 -19.14 22.51
C ALA A 35 35.31 -20.61 22.23
N ARG A 36 35.34 -21.05 20.96
CA ARG A 36 35.64 -22.45 20.60
C ARG A 36 35.99 -22.60 19.11
N ARG A 37 37.12 -22.04 18.69
CA ARG A 37 37.80 -22.47 17.47
C ARG A 37 38.76 -23.61 17.82
N GLU A 38 38.24 -24.84 17.75
CA GLU A 38 38.99 -26.08 17.60
C GLU A 38 38.48 -26.77 16.32
N PRO A 39 39.35 -27.42 15.52
CA PRO A 39 39.00 -27.83 14.17
C PRO A 39 38.19 -29.12 14.20
N ILE A 40 36.89 -29.04 13.92
CA ILE A 40 36.10 -30.25 13.64
C ILE A 40 36.42 -30.69 12.21
N ALA A 41 37.43 -31.53 12.10
CA ALA A 41 37.55 -32.46 10.99
C ALA A 41 36.32 -33.37 10.94
N GLN A 42 35.76 -33.52 9.75
CA GLN A 42 34.95 -34.64 9.29
C GLN A 42 33.70 -35.00 10.12
N MET A 43 32.55 -34.51 9.65
CA MET A 43 31.34 -35.34 9.63
C MET A 43 30.50 -35.00 8.39
N ARG A 44 30.92 -35.53 7.23
CA ARG A 44 30.06 -35.61 6.04
C ARG A 44 29.11 -36.79 6.24
N SER A 45 27.88 -36.52 6.69
CA SER A 45 26.82 -37.52 6.65
C SER A 45 26.33 -37.67 5.21
N SER A 46 26.68 -38.77 4.56
CA SER A 46 26.10 -39.19 3.28
C SER A 46 24.60 -39.43 3.45
N GLN A 47 23.77 -38.43 3.16
CA GLN A 47 22.32 -38.57 3.14
C GLN A 47 21.91 -39.13 1.77
N ARG A 48 21.39 -40.37 1.79
CA ARG A 48 20.92 -41.09 0.59
C ARG A 48 19.44 -40.81 0.35
N CYS A 49 19.07 -40.64 -0.91
CA CYS A 49 17.67 -40.44 -1.31
C CYS A 49 16.86 -41.73 -1.10
N PRO A 50 15.74 -41.70 -0.33
CA PRO A 50 14.96 -42.89 -0.01
C PRO A 50 14.20 -43.53 -1.19
N ASN A 51 14.28 -42.98 -2.42
CA ASN A 51 13.60 -43.53 -3.60
C ASN A 51 14.54 -44.11 -4.67
N CYS A 52 15.86 -43.88 -4.61
CA CYS A 52 16.78 -44.43 -5.62
C CYS A 52 18.16 -44.82 -5.08
N GLY A 53 18.44 -44.63 -3.79
CA GLY A 53 19.65 -45.14 -3.15
C GLY A 53 20.98 -44.46 -3.56
N ALA A 54 20.94 -43.45 -4.42
CA ALA A 54 22.13 -42.68 -4.80
C ALA A 54 22.70 -41.94 -3.58
N GLU A 55 24.00 -42.09 -3.34
CA GLU A 55 24.75 -41.20 -2.45
C GLU A 55 24.87 -39.85 -3.14
N VAL A 56 24.18 -38.85 -2.59
CA VAL A 56 24.54 -37.47 -2.86
C VAL A 56 25.83 -37.24 -2.10
N ALA A 57 26.96 -37.60 -2.70
CA ALA A 57 28.22 -36.98 -2.35
C ALA A 57 27.93 -35.48 -2.33
N ALA A 58 28.31 -34.79 -1.26
CA ALA A 58 28.18 -33.34 -1.14
C ALA A 58 28.87 -32.70 -2.35
N SER A 59 28.11 -32.51 -3.42
CA SER A 59 28.54 -31.90 -4.67
C SER A 59 28.52 -30.40 -4.45
N ASP A 60 29.50 -29.95 -3.66
CA ASP A 60 29.99 -28.57 -3.60
C ASP A 60 30.66 -28.13 -4.92
N ALA A 61 30.55 -28.90 -6.00
CA ALA A 61 31.16 -28.59 -7.27
C ALA A 61 30.11 -28.60 -8.37
N LEU A 62 29.95 -27.44 -9.01
CA LEU A 62 29.11 -27.16 -10.18
C LEU A 62 27.68 -26.68 -9.84
N VAL A 63 27.58 -25.61 -9.04
CA VAL A 63 26.56 -24.60 -9.37
C VAL A 63 26.78 -24.24 -10.85
N PRO A 64 25.79 -24.37 -11.74
CA PRO A 64 25.97 -24.07 -13.17
C PRO A 64 26.62 -22.70 -13.31
N LEU A 65 27.68 -22.59 -14.13
CA LEU A 65 28.43 -21.33 -14.32
C LEU A 65 27.48 -20.15 -14.61
N GLU A 66 26.38 -20.43 -15.29
CA GLU A 66 25.28 -19.51 -15.56
C GLU A 66 24.55 -19.02 -14.30
N ALA A 67 24.27 -19.91 -13.35
CA ALA A 67 23.66 -19.55 -12.07
C ALA A 67 24.62 -18.67 -11.24
N GLN A 68 25.93 -18.95 -11.27
CA GLN A 68 26.92 -18.09 -10.61
C GLN A 68 26.99 -16.69 -11.23
N ARG A 69 26.94 -16.59 -12.57
CA ARG A 69 26.88 -15.28 -13.26
C ARG A 69 25.62 -14.51 -12.90
N ARG A 70 24.48 -15.19 -12.83
CA ARG A 70 23.20 -14.57 -12.46
C ARG A 70 23.19 -14.08 -11.02
N ILE A 71 23.79 -14.82 -10.10
CA ILE A 71 23.95 -14.40 -8.70
C ILE A 71 24.78 -13.12 -8.62
N ALA A 72 25.93 -13.06 -9.29
CA ALA A 72 26.77 -11.86 -9.30
C ALA A 72 26.07 -10.61 -9.87
N GLU A 73 25.29 -10.78 -10.94
CA GLU A 73 24.49 -9.69 -11.52
C GLU A 73 23.40 -9.21 -10.54
N LEU A 74 22.71 -10.13 -9.88
CA LEU A 74 21.68 -9.80 -8.89
C LEU A 74 22.27 -9.13 -7.65
N GLU A 75 23.45 -9.55 -7.21
CA GLU A 75 24.19 -8.90 -6.14
C GLU A 75 24.60 -7.47 -6.52
N GLU A 76 25.08 -7.25 -7.75
CA GLU A 76 25.37 -5.90 -8.25
C GLU A 76 24.12 -5.01 -8.26
N GLN A 77 22.99 -5.53 -8.74
CA GLN A 77 21.72 -4.82 -8.73
C GLN A 77 21.26 -4.49 -7.31
N LEU A 78 21.36 -5.43 -6.37
CA LEU A 78 21.07 -5.19 -4.97
C LEU A 78 21.95 -4.06 -4.42
N THR A 79 23.26 -4.09 -4.66
CA THR A 79 24.13 -3.00 -4.19
C THR A 79 23.78 -1.65 -4.81
N ASN A 80 23.37 -1.60 -6.08
CA ASN A 80 22.97 -0.37 -6.74
C ASN A 80 21.67 0.19 -6.14
N VAL A 81 20.68 -0.69 -5.92
CA VAL A 81 19.41 -0.31 -5.29
C VAL A 81 19.63 0.14 -3.86
N THR A 82 20.49 -0.53 -3.09
CA THR A 82 20.84 -0.11 -1.73
C THR A 82 21.49 1.27 -1.75
N LYS A 83 22.46 1.54 -2.64
CA LYS A 83 23.08 2.87 -2.79
C LYS A 83 22.06 3.96 -3.15
N LYS A 84 21.08 3.64 -4.00
CA LYS A 84 20.00 4.57 -4.35
C LYS A 84 19.05 4.81 -3.18
N ALA A 85 18.73 3.77 -2.42
CA ALA A 85 17.90 3.88 -1.23
C ALA A 85 18.58 4.73 -0.15
N THR A 86 19.88 4.53 0.11
CA THR A 86 20.63 5.36 1.06
C THR A 86 20.67 6.81 0.61
N ALA A 87 20.99 7.08 -0.67
CA ALA A 87 20.99 8.45 -1.20
C ALA A 87 19.61 9.12 -1.14
N ALA A 88 18.52 8.38 -1.31
CA ALA A 88 17.17 8.90 -1.16
C ALA A 88 16.83 9.23 0.29
N VAL A 89 17.28 8.41 1.24
CA VAL A 89 17.13 8.66 2.69
C VAL A 89 17.93 9.87 3.12
N ASP A 90 19.17 10.02 2.65
CA ASP A 90 20.01 11.20 2.93
C ASP A 90 19.30 12.49 2.46
N LYS A 91 18.78 12.47 1.24
CA LYS A 91 17.99 13.58 0.69
C LYS A 91 16.70 13.85 1.48
N HIS A 92 16.07 12.81 2.03
CA HIS A 92 14.89 12.96 2.88
C HIS A 92 15.24 13.62 4.22
N ALA A 93 16.41 13.32 4.79
CA ALA A 93 16.90 14.01 5.98
C ALA A 93 17.12 15.51 5.72
N ASP A 94 17.74 15.87 4.58
CA ASP A 94 17.89 17.27 4.17
C ASP A 94 16.53 17.98 4.07
N TYR A 95 15.54 17.34 3.42
CA TYR A 95 14.20 17.90 3.32
C TYR A 95 13.50 18.03 4.67
N GLU A 96 13.67 17.08 5.59
CA GLU A 96 13.11 17.20 6.93
C GLU A 96 13.69 18.41 7.69
N ASP A 97 14.98 18.68 7.54
CA ASP A 97 15.63 19.83 8.18
C ASP A 97 15.15 21.17 7.58
N GLU A 98 14.98 21.25 6.26
CA GLU A 98 14.34 22.40 5.60
C GLU A 98 12.91 22.60 6.12
N LEU A 99 12.12 21.53 6.25
CA LEU A 99 10.78 21.57 6.83
C LEU A 99 10.78 22.08 8.28
N ARG A 100 11.76 21.67 9.10
CA ARG A 100 11.91 22.17 10.48
C ARG A 100 12.25 23.65 10.51
N GLN A 101 13.16 24.09 9.63
CA GLN A 101 13.54 25.51 9.52
C GLN A 101 12.37 26.37 9.03
N LEU A 102 11.62 25.90 8.03
CA LEU A 102 10.43 26.61 7.55
C LEU A 102 9.36 26.68 8.64
N ARG A 103 9.16 25.61 9.43
CA ARG A 103 8.22 25.61 10.57
C ARG A 103 8.65 26.53 11.70
N SER A 104 9.95 26.62 12.02
CA SER A 104 10.45 27.56 13.02
C SER A 104 10.36 29.00 12.53
N SER A 105 10.66 29.26 11.25
CA SER A 105 10.51 30.58 10.62
C SER A 105 9.04 31.03 10.48
N ARG A 106 8.09 30.10 10.33
CA ARG A 106 6.65 30.38 10.29
C ARG A 106 6.01 30.55 11.67
N ARG A 107 6.79 30.49 12.75
CA ARG A 107 6.29 30.65 14.13
C ARG A 107 6.69 32.02 14.71
N PRO A 108 5.89 33.07 14.47
CA PRO A 108 5.65 34.10 15.46
C PRO A 108 4.30 33.85 16.17
N THR A 109 4.39 33.74 17.50
CA THR A 109 3.32 33.93 18.50
C THR A 109 2.08 33.01 18.44
N ILE A 110 2.21 31.80 18.97
CA ILE A 110 1.12 31.19 19.76
C ILE A 110 1.79 30.42 20.90
N ASP A 111 2.05 31.10 22.01
CA ASP A 111 2.29 30.44 23.29
C ASP A 111 1.34 31.09 24.31
N ALA A 112 0.68 30.23 25.09
CA ALA A 112 -0.28 30.47 26.18
C ALA A 112 -1.78 30.45 25.84
N THR A 113 -2.29 29.32 25.35
CA THR A 113 -3.48 28.64 25.90
C THR A 113 -3.57 27.23 25.30
N ALA A 114 -3.08 26.24 26.04
CA ALA A 114 -3.52 24.86 25.84
C ALA A 114 -4.94 24.74 26.39
N SER A 115 -5.92 24.52 25.50
CA SER A 115 -7.08 23.62 25.66
C SER A 115 -8.02 23.80 24.47
N ASP A 116 -8.68 22.71 24.11
CA ASP A 116 -9.87 22.64 23.25
C ASP A 116 -9.65 22.56 21.73
N THR A 117 -9.31 21.35 21.30
CA THR A 117 -10.12 20.58 20.34
C THR A 117 -11.59 21.05 20.29
N HIS A 118 -12.04 21.63 19.17
CA HIS A 118 -13.08 21.04 18.30
C HIS A 118 -13.46 21.97 17.11
N LEU A 119 -13.51 21.36 15.91
CA LEU A 119 -14.36 21.68 14.75
C LEU A 119 -13.97 22.81 13.78
N LEU A 120 -13.25 22.40 12.73
CA LEU A 120 -13.62 22.77 11.36
C LEU A 120 -14.43 21.63 10.74
N THR A 121 -15.75 21.81 10.61
CA THR A 121 -16.56 21.07 9.63
C THR A 121 -17.56 22.05 9.02
N LEU A 122 -17.28 22.47 7.79
CA LEU A 122 -18.22 23.16 6.93
C LEU A 122 -19.23 22.15 6.34
N HIS A 123 -20.51 22.53 6.41
CA HIS A 123 -21.55 22.34 5.40
C HIS A 123 -21.79 20.95 4.83
N GLN A 124 -22.82 20.28 5.37
CA GLN A 124 -23.72 19.47 4.54
C GLN A 124 -25.17 19.76 4.93
N ALA A 125 -25.96 20.12 3.92
CA ALA A 125 -27.35 20.54 4.03
C ALA A 125 -28.29 19.35 4.25
N SER A 126 -29.16 19.45 5.25
CA SER A 126 -30.51 18.85 5.28
C SER A 126 -31.30 19.38 6.49
N ALA A 127 -32.50 19.92 6.24
CA ALA A 127 -33.55 20.15 7.25
C ALA A 127 -34.35 18.83 7.49
N PRO A 128 -35.34 18.70 8.43
CA PRO A 128 -36.02 19.70 9.27
C PRO A 128 -36.39 19.26 10.73
N LYS A 129 -37.15 20.13 11.44
CA LYS A 129 -38.20 19.93 12.49
C LYS A 129 -37.99 20.42 13.94
N ASP A 130 -38.94 21.29 14.32
CA ASP A 130 -39.75 21.37 15.55
C ASP A 130 -39.17 21.79 16.93
N ARG A 131 -39.63 23.00 17.34
CA ARG A 131 -40.37 23.35 18.58
C ARG A 131 -39.71 23.23 19.98
N SER A 132 -39.51 24.42 20.59
CA SER A 132 -40.11 24.89 21.87
C SER A 132 -39.17 25.39 22.99
N HIS A 133 -39.23 26.72 23.21
CA HIS A 133 -39.31 27.51 24.46
C HIS A 133 -38.51 27.16 25.75
N SER A 134 -37.60 28.07 26.16
CA SER A 134 -37.67 28.89 27.40
C SER A 134 -36.59 30.01 27.36
N VAL A 135 -36.95 31.32 27.31
CA VAL A 135 -36.88 32.34 28.40
C VAL A 135 -35.90 31.99 29.53
N VAL A 136 -34.94 32.80 29.99
CA VAL A 136 -34.63 34.24 29.94
C VAL A 136 -33.13 34.39 30.29
N ASP A 137 -32.38 35.29 29.65
CA ASP A 137 -31.53 36.22 30.43
C ASP A 137 -31.24 37.48 29.62
N VAL A 138 -31.29 38.60 30.35
CA VAL A 138 -31.30 39.96 29.86
C VAL A 138 -29.88 40.49 29.83
N GLY A 139 -29.49 41.03 28.68
CA GLY A 139 -28.48 42.08 28.60
C GLY A 139 -27.10 41.59 28.20
N ARG A 140 -26.70 41.94 26.97
CA ARG A 140 -25.68 42.97 26.73
C ARG A 140 -25.41 43.04 25.23
N ARG A 141 -25.99 44.04 24.56
CA ARG A 141 -25.46 44.51 23.27
C ARG A 141 -24.05 45.08 23.53
N PRO A 142 -23.10 44.78 22.65
CA PRO A 142 -22.49 45.90 21.98
C PRO A 142 -22.49 45.67 20.47
N SER A 143 -23.18 46.57 19.78
CA SER A 143 -22.76 47.04 18.47
C SER A 143 -21.31 47.51 18.56
N LEU A 144 -20.40 46.87 17.81
CA LEU A 144 -19.20 47.53 17.30
C LEU A 144 -18.63 46.68 16.15
N ILE A 145 -19.25 46.79 14.98
CA ILE A 145 -18.54 46.55 13.72
C ILE A 145 -17.63 47.76 13.56
N GLN A 146 -16.39 47.65 14.04
CA GLN A 146 -15.31 48.56 13.69
C GLN A 146 -14.22 47.75 12.98
N ASN A 147 -14.10 48.02 11.68
CA ASN A 147 -13.06 47.59 10.77
C ASN A 147 -11.68 47.60 11.44
N ARG A 148 -11.13 46.42 11.72
CA ARG A 148 -9.70 46.21 12.01
C ARG A 148 -8.91 46.06 10.70
N LEU A 149 -8.83 47.12 9.91
CA LEU A 149 -7.90 47.22 8.77
C LEU A 149 -6.85 48.34 8.94
N SER A 150 -6.72 48.92 10.14
CA SER A 150 -5.85 50.08 10.38
C SER A 150 -4.42 49.76 10.84
N SER A 151 -3.96 48.50 10.77
CA SER A 151 -2.61 48.13 11.24
C SER A 151 -1.53 48.01 10.14
N PHE A 152 -1.84 48.31 8.88
CA PHE A 152 -0.87 48.19 7.76
C PHE A 152 -0.42 49.52 7.14
N LEU A 153 -0.74 50.67 7.74
CA LEU A 153 -0.29 51.98 7.25
C LEU A 153 0.56 52.70 8.29
N GLY A 154 1.73 52.13 8.55
CA GLY A 154 2.76 52.67 9.44
C GLY A 154 4.09 52.96 8.73
N ALA A 155 4.05 53.42 7.48
CA ALA A 155 5.19 54.08 6.83
C ALA A 155 4.66 55.07 5.77
N ARG A 156 4.58 56.35 6.13
CA ARG A 156 4.29 57.44 5.20
C ARG A 156 5.41 57.55 4.15
N ARG A 157 5.18 57.00 2.97
CA ARG A 157 5.29 57.78 1.73
C ARG A 157 3.89 57.82 1.15
N SER A 158 3.19 58.90 1.45
CA SER A 158 1.87 59.22 0.92
C SER A 158 1.95 59.41 -0.59
N ILE A 159 1.53 58.37 -1.32
CA ILE A 159 0.86 58.55 -2.59
C ILE A 159 -0.51 57.92 -2.37
N SER A 160 -1.46 58.72 -1.89
CA SER A 160 -2.89 58.40 -1.94
C SER A 160 -3.33 58.52 -3.40
N PHE A 161 -2.85 57.63 -4.27
CA PHE A 161 -3.47 57.44 -5.56
C PHE A 161 -4.62 56.48 -5.31
N ALA A 162 -5.78 57.04 -4.94
CA ALA A 162 -7.03 56.31 -5.14
C ALA A 162 -7.02 55.95 -6.63
N PRO A 163 -6.92 54.65 -6.99
CA PRO A 163 -6.80 54.28 -8.39
C PRO A 163 -7.98 54.89 -9.12
N GLY A 164 -7.70 55.64 -10.18
CA GLY A 164 -8.75 56.22 -10.99
C GLY A 164 -9.66 55.11 -11.50
N GLN A 165 -10.89 55.44 -11.86
CA GLN A 165 -11.81 54.48 -12.47
C GLN A 165 -11.16 53.71 -13.65
N ALA A 166 -10.29 54.38 -14.41
CA ALA A 166 -9.50 53.78 -15.49
C ALA A 166 -8.48 52.75 -14.99
N ASP A 167 -7.78 53.00 -13.89
CA ASP A 167 -6.79 52.07 -13.33
C ASP A 167 -7.45 50.83 -12.74
N LEU A 168 -8.64 50.98 -12.15
CA LEU A 168 -9.46 49.87 -11.68
C LEU A 168 -9.95 48.99 -12.84
N GLN A 169 -10.42 49.60 -13.93
CA GLN A 169 -10.80 48.87 -15.14
C GLN A 169 -9.62 48.13 -15.76
N MET A 170 -8.45 48.77 -15.81
CA MET A 170 -7.23 48.15 -16.31
C MET A 170 -6.75 47.01 -15.40
N ALA A 171 -6.84 47.16 -14.08
CA ALA A 171 -6.50 46.11 -13.12
C ALA A 171 -7.46 44.92 -13.22
N LEU A 172 -8.78 45.17 -13.36
CA LEU A 172 -9.78 44.15 -13.58
C LEU A 172 -9.54 43.38 -14.90
N ALA A 173 -9.18 44.08 -15.97
CA ALA A 173 -8.89 43.45 -17.26
C ALA A 173 -7.67 42.51 -17.17
N ARG A 174 -6.61 42.90 -16.46
CA ARG A 174 -5.45 42.04 -16.20
C ARG A 174 -5.82 40.82 -15.36
N GLU A 175 -6.63 41.03 -14.33
CA GLU A 175 -7.09 39.96 -13.44
C GLU A 175 -7.94 38.93 -14.19
N GLN A 176 -8.91 39.38 -14.98
CA GLN A 176 -9.74 38.52 -15.82
C GLN A 176 -8.92 37.79 -16.89
N HIS A 177 -7.89 38.42 -17.45
CA HIS A 177 -6.98 37.77 -18.38
C HIS A 177 -6.21 36.64 -17.69
N ALA A 178 -5.60 36.93 -16.55
CA ALA A 178 -4.88 35.93 -15.76
C ALA A 178 -5.79 34.77 -15.32
N ARG A 179 -7.06 35.05 -14.98
CA ARG A 179 -8.05 33.99 -14.71
C ARG A 179 -8.34 33.14 -15.94
N ARG A 180 -8.59 33.76 -17.09
CA ARG A 180 -8.83 33.03 -18.35
C ARG A 180 -7.64 32.15 -18.71
N GLU A 181 -6.41 32.65 -18.57
CA GLU A 181 -5.20 31.84 -18.79
C GLU A 181 -5.13 30.66 -17.83
N ALA A 182 -5.37 30.87 -16.53
CA ALA A 182 -5.41 29.80 -15.54
C ALA A 182 -6.52 28.77 -15.84
N GLU A 183 -7.71 29.21 -16.25
CA GLU A 183 -8.82 28.34 -16.65
C GLU A 183 -8.45 27.48 -17.87
N THR A 184 -7.77 28.05 -18.88
CA THR A 184 -7.29 27.27 -20.04
C THR A 184 -6.23 26.24 -19.66
N GLN A 185 -5.32 26.57 -18.73
CA GLN A 185 -4.33 25.61 -18.24
C GLN A 185 -5.00 24.47 -17.46
N LEU A 186 -6.01 24.78 -16.64
CA LEU A 186 -6.79 23.77 -15.93
C LEU A 186 -7.56 22.86 -16.90
N GLN A 187 -8.12 23.41 -17.97
CA GLN A 187 -8.78 22.62 -19.02
C GLN A 187 -7.79 21.68 -19.71
N ALA A 188 -6.62 22.18 -20.11
CA ALA A 188 -5.56 21.36 -20.74
C ALA A 188 -5.12 20.21 -19.81
N MET A 189 -4.86 20.49 -18.53
CA MET A 189 -4.51 19.45 -17.55
C MET A 189 -5.65 18.45 -17.33
N ASN A 190 -6.90 18.90 -17.31
CA ASN A 190 -8.05 18.02 -17.19
C ASN A 190 -8.20 17.09 -18.41
N GLU A 191 -7.94 17.59 -19.62
CA GLU A 191 -7.90 16.78 -20.85
C GLU A 191 -6.79 15.72 -20.78
N GLU A 192 -5.58 16.08 -20.35
CA GLU A 192 -4.48 15.13 -20.16
C GLU A 192 -4.83 14.04 -19.14
N VAL A 193 -5.48 14.39 -18.03
CA VAL A 193 -5.96 13.42 -17.03
C VAL A 193 -7.01 12.49 -17.65
N ILE A 194 -7.94 13.02 -18.45
CA ILE A 194 -8.92 12.18 -19.16
C ILE A 194 -8.21 11.21 -20.12
N GLU A 195 -7.25 11.67 -20.91
CA GLU A 195 -6.50 10.80 -21.82
C GLU A 195 -5.69 9.70 -21.09
N LEU A 196 -5.03 10.06 -19.98
CA LEU A 196 -4.26 9.11 -19.19
C LEU A 196 -5.18 8.09 -18.51
N THR A 197 -6.32 8.54 -17.96
CA THR A 197 -7.31 7.63 -17.36
C THR A 197 -7.90 6.71 -18.42
N GLU A 198 -8.21 7.20 -19.62
CA GLU A 198 -8.64 6.35 -20.73
C GLU A 198 -7.59 5.29 -21.12
N LYS A 199 -6.31 5.67 -21.21
CA LYS A 199 -5.22 4.73 -21.51
C LYS A 199 -5.12 3.65 -20.44
N LEU A 200 -5.17 4.03 -19.15
CA LEU A 200 -5.15 3.09 -18.03
C LEU A 200 -6.35 2.13 -18.06
N PHE A 201 -7.56 2.64 -18.31
CA PHE A 201 -8.76 1.78 -18.39
C PHE A 201 -8.73 0.85 -19.61
N LYS A 202 -8.22 1.31 -20.76
CA LYS A 202 -8.02 0.48 -21.96
C LYS A 202 -7.03 -0.66 -21.67
N GLU A 203 -5.87 -0.34 -21.11
CA GLU A 203 -4.84 -1.33 -20.78
C GLU A 203 -5.33 -2.33 -19.72
N ALA A 204 -5.96 -1.85 -18.66
CA ALA A 204 -6.56 -2.71 -17.63
C ALA A 204 -7.65 -3.62 -18.22
N GLY A 205 -8.49 -3.08 -19.11
CA GLY A 205 -9.50 -3.85 -19.82
C GLY A 205 -8.91 -4.95 -20.69
N GLU A 206 -7.83 -4.67 -21.42
CA GLU A 206 -7.12 -5.67 -22.23
C GLU A 206 -6.49 -6.77 -21.37
N MET A 207 -5.90 -6.42 -20.22
CA MET A 207 -5.33 -7.38 -19.28
C MET A 207 -6.40 -8.34 -18.76
N VAL A 208 -7.53 -7.81 -18.27
CA VAL A 208 -8.66 -8.62 -17.78
C VAL A 208 -9.24 -9.49 -18.89
N ALA A 209 -9.33 -8.98 -20.12
CA ALA A 209 -9.79 -9.77 -21.26
C ALA A 209 -8.83 -10.93 -21.60
N LYS A 210 -7.51 -10.73 -21.48
CA LYS A 210 -6.51 -11.79 -21.65
C LYS A 210 -6.65 -12.84 -20.55
N GLU A 211 -6.76 -12.42 -19.30
CA GLU A 211 -6.99 -13.34 -18.16
C GLU A 211 -8.27 -14.15 -18.34
N ALA A 212 -9.37 -13.53 -18.78
CA ALA A 212 -10.62 -14.24 -19.04
C ALA A 212 -10.43 -15.35 -20.09
N ARG A 213 -9.75 -15.04 -21.21
CA ARG A 213 -9.45 -16.02 -22.28
C ARG A 213 -8.55 -17.16 -21.79
N GLU A 214 -7.52 -16.84 -21.01
CA GLU A 214 -6.60 -17.84 -20.46
C GLU A 214 -7.27 -18.72 -19.41
N LYS A 215 -8.07 -18.12 -18.54
CA LYS A 215 -8.89 -18.84 -17.58
C LYS A 215 -9.84 -19.80 -18.28
N ASP A 216 -10.55 -19.36 -19.32
CA ASP A 216 -11.46 -20.22 -20.07
C ASP A 216 -10.73 -21.39 -20.73
N ARG A 217 -9.54 -21.16 -21.30
CA ARG A 217 -8.69 -22.24 -21.85
C ARG A 217 -8.27 -23.26 -20.79
N LEU A 218 -7.87 -22.78 -19.61
CA LEU A 218 -7.48 -23.66 -18.50
C LEU A 218 -8.69 -24.44 -17.97
N VAL A 219 -9.84 -23.80 -17.82
CA VAL A 219 -11.09 -24.44 -17.39
C VAL A 219 -11.48 -25.54 -18.37
N GLN A 220 -11.39 -25.32 -19.68
CA GLN A 220 -11.64 -26.36 -20.68
C GLN A 220 -10.68 -27.55 -20.53
N ARG A 221 -9.38 -27.29 -20.36
CA ARG A 221 -8.38 -28.34 -20.20
C ARG A 221 -8.56 -29.12 -18.89
N VAL A 222 -8.91 -28.45 -17.80
CA VAL A 222 -9.24 -29.09 -16.52
C VAL A 222 -10.47 -29.98 -16.68
N GLY A 223 -11.54 -29.49 -17.31
CA GLY A 223 -12.74 -30.30 -17.56
C GLY A 223 -12.46 -31.56 -18.39
N GLU A 224 -11.59 -31.47 -19.40
CA GLU A 224 -11.15 -32.66 -20.14
C GLU A 224 -10.36 -33.65 -19.29
N LEU A 225 -9.48 -33.16 -18.41
CA LEU A 225 -8.69 -33.99 -17.52
C LEU A 225 -9.59 -34.69 -16.50
N GLU A 226 -10.53 -33.97 -15.89
CA GLU A 226 -11.52 -34.52 -14.95
C GLU A 226 -12.37 -35.62 -15.61
N ARG A 227 -12.81 -35.43 -16.86
CA ARG A 227 -13.52 -36.48 -17.61
C ARG A 227 -12.66 -37.74 -17.78
N ARG A 228 -11.39 -37.58 -18.19
CA ARG A 228 -10.46 -38.71 -18.40
C ARG A 228 -10.14 -39.42 -17.08
N GLU A 229 -10.01 -38.67 -15.98
CA GLU A 229 -9.79 -39.23 -14.65
C GLU A 229 -11.02 -39.99 -14.16
N GLY A 230 -12.24 -39.48 -14.39
CA GLY A 230 -13.48 -40.17 -14.10
C GLY A 230 -13.59 -41.51 -14.83
N GLU A 231 -13.26 -41.55 -16.12
CA GLU A 231 -13.26 -42.79 -16.91
C GLU A 231 -12.25 -43.81 -16.40
N LYS A 232 -11.02 -43.38 -16.08
CA LYS A 232 -9.97 -44.24 -15.51
C LYS A 232 -10.39 -44.77 -14.15
N LYS A 233 -10.91 -43.92 -13.27
CA LYS A 233 -11.41 -44.30 -11.94
C LYS A 233 -12.50 -45.38 -12.06
N GLY A 234 -13.46 -45.21 -12.96
CA GLY A 234 -14.49 -46.21 -13.22
C GLY A 234 -13.96 -47.54 -13.77
N ARG A 235 -12.86 -47.52 -14.54
CA ARG A 235 -12.18 -48.76 -14.98
C ARG A 235 -11.48 -49.46 -13.82
N VAL A 236 -10.82 -48.70 -12.95
CA VAL A 236 -10.14 -49.23 -11.76
C VAL A 236 -11.15 -49.86 -10.82
N GLU A 237 -12.26 -49.20 -10.53
CA GLU A 237 -13.33 -49.74 -9.68
C GLU A 237 -13.86 -51.10 -10.17
N ARG A 238 -14.05 -51.25 -11.49
CA ARG A 238 -14.44 -52.54 -12.10
C ARG A 238 -13.37 -53.61 -11.94
N LEU A 239 -12.10 -53.25 -12.07
CA LEU A 239 -10.98 -54.18 -11.87
C LEU A 239 -10.84 -54.58 -10.40
N GLU A 240 -10.97 -53.64 -9.47
CA GLU A 240 -10.97 -53.89 -8.03
C GLU A 240 -12.10 -54.84 -7.63
N GLU A 241 -13.29 -54.68 -8.20
CA GLU A 241 -14.40 -55.61 -7.97
C GLU A 241 -14.08 -57.01 -8.49
N ALA A 242 -13.49 -57.12 -9.68
CA ALA A 242 -13.07 -58.41 -10.25
C ALA A 242 -11.99 -59.09 -9.41
N VAL A 243 -10.97 -58.34 -8.96
CA VAL A 243 -9.91 -58.85 -8.08
C VAL A 243 -10.50 -59.30 -6.75
N ARG A 244 -11.39 -58.52 -6.13
CA ARG A 244 -12.08 -58.90 -4.88
C ARG A 244 -12.85 -60.22 -5.03
N ARG A 245 -13.50 -60.43 -6.19
CA ARG A 245 -14.16 -61.71 -6.50
C ARG A 245 -13.16 -62.86 -6.64
N ILE A 246 -12.02 -62.64 -7.30
CA ILE A 246 -10.97 -63.65 -7.45
C ILE A 246 -10.35 -64.01 -6.09
N GLU A 247 -10.05 -63.02 -5.25
CA GLU A 247 -9.51 -63.22 -3.90
C GLU A 247 -10.47 -64.05 -3.04
N LYS A 248 -11.78 -63.76 -3.12
CA LYS A 248 -12.81 -64.56 -2.43
C LYS A 248 -12.79 -66.03 -2.87
N VAL A 249 -12.71 -66.30 -4.17
CA VAL A 249 -12.65 -67.67 -4.69
C VAL A 249 -11.33 -68.36 -4.28
N ARG A 250 -10.21 -67.65 -4.35
CA ARG A 250 -8.89 -68.17 -3.94
C ARG A 250 -8.88 -68.57 -2.47
N GLY A 251 -9.50 -67.78 -1.58
CA GLY A 251 -9.65 -68.13 -0.16
C GLY A 251 -10.42 -69.45 0.03
N LEU A 252 -11.56 -69.60 -0.65
CA LEU A 252 -12.40 -70.81 -0.56
C LEU A 252 -11.74 -72.08 -1.13
N LEU A 253 -10.83 -71.93 -2.10
CA LEU A 253 -10.07 -73.04 -2.68
C LEU A 253 -8.82 -73.37 -1.84
N GLY A 254 -8.18 -72.37 -1.24
CA GLY A 254 -7.01 -72.55 -0.36
C GLY A 254 -7.33 -73.21 0.98
N GLU A 255 -8.58 -73.14 1.46
CA GLU A 255 -9.05 -73.88 2.64
C GLU A 255 -9.36 -75.36 2.37
N ARG A 256 -9.30 -75.81 1.11
CA ARG A 256 -9.71 -77.17 0.67
C ARG A 256 -8.58 -78.05 0.13
N GLY A 257 -7.33 -77.58 0.15
CA GLY A 257 -6.12 -78.35 -0.17
C GLY A 257 -5.18 -78.40 1.02
#